data_AF-A0A3N5QJ04-F1
#
_entry.id   AF-A0A3N5QJ04-F1
#
_cell.length_a   1.000
_cell.length_b   1.000
_cell.length_c   1.000
_cell.angle_alpha   90.00
_cell.angle_beta   90.00
_cell.angle_gamma   90.00
#
_symmetry.space_group_name_H-M   'P 1'
#
loop_
_entity.id
_entity.type
_entity.pdbx_description
1 polymer ?
#
loop_
_entity_poly.entity_id
_entity_poly.type
_entity_poly.pdbx_seq_one_letter_code
_entity_poly.pdbx_strand_id
1 'polypeptide(L)'
;MKKIFLILISISIILFSAVTILTTGSYEPTRLTKLKEEYPKKYSPSADHNKFTQLQKKFASPQEVTEACVSCHTETHKEVMKSNHWNWEREEYIEGKGIVSIGKKNVINNFCIGIEGNEQSCAKCHAGYGMTNSSFSYTDYKNIDCLVCHDNSETYVKGDELAGYPDPSLDLSFISRSVGKPKRSNCGVCHFFGGGGNNVKHGDLEKSMFEPSKDVDIHMAVEGMNMECIDCHTTEDHVIAGKMYSLSSMNKNRALCEDCHTENPHYADILNEHTVKVACQTCHIPVYAKVNATKTTWDWSTAGKLKNGEPYEEDDADGNHTYLSIKGSFEWGKNLKPEYVWFNGTADHYLVGEIIDDTTKPLQVNSLNGSYSDEDSKIIPVKIHRAVQPFDPVKKVLIQPKLFADKKGEGAFWQDFDWRRSSEIGMKEINVPFSGQVSFIKTEMYWPVNHMVSTKDLTVSCNECHAREGSRLAALTDFYMPARDYSNFVETAGIGIILLTLLGVFTHGTVRIFSANKLKKKLK
;
A
#
# COMPACT_ATOMS: atom_id res chain seq x y z
N MET A 1 -56.85 46.68 -28.54
CA MET A 1 -56.16 46.43 -27.25
C MET A 1 -56.36 44.99 -26.73
N LYS A 2 -57.59 44.48 -26.54
CA LYS A 2 -57.82 43.09 -26.06
C LYS A 2 -57.14 41.98 -26.88
N LYS A 3 -57.12 42.07 -28.21
CA LYS A 3 -56.45 41.06 -29.07
C LYS A 3 -54.92 41.03 -28.91
N ILE A 4 -54.29 42.20 -28.76
CA ILE A 4 -52.83 42.31 -28.58
C ILE A 4 -52.44 41.79 -27.19
N PHE A 5 -53.26 42.07 -26.18
CA PHE A 5 -53.06 41.56 -24.82
C PHE A 5 -53.14 40.02 -24.75
N LEU A 6 -54.10 39.41 -25.45
CA LEU A 6 -54.22 37.96 -25.55
C LEU A 6 -53.00 37.33 -26.25
N ILE A 7 -52.50 37.93 -27.32
CA ILE A 7 -51.32 37.43 -28.05
C ILE A 7 -50.06 37.49 -27.16
N LEU A 8 -49.87 38.58 -26.41
CA LEU A 8 -48.72 38.72 -25.50
C LEU A 8 -48.76 37.73 -24.33
N ILE A 9 -49.96 37.41 -23.81
CA ILE A 9 -50.14 36.37 -22.80
C ILE A 9 -49.80 35.00 -23.39
N SER A 10 -50.30 34.67 -24.58
CA SER A 10 -49.98 33.40 -25.25
C SER A 10 -48.49 33.24 -25.48
N ILE A 11 -47.81 34.30 -25.95
CA ILE A 11 -46.36 34.31 -26.16
C ILE A 11 -45.60 34.15 -24.83
N SER A 12 -46.04 34.82 -23.76
CA SER A 12 -45.43 34.68 -22.44
C SER A 12 -45.60 33.29 -21.86
N ILE A 13 -46.77 32.67 -22.05
CA ILE A 13 -47.02 31.29 -21.60
C ILE A 13 -46.15 30.32 -22.40
N ILE A 14 -46.02 30.50 -23.71
CA ILE A 14 -45.17 29.66 -24.57
C ILE A 14 -43.68 29.84 -24.20
N LEU A 15 -43.22 31.07 -23.97
CA LEU A 15 -41.86 31.34 -23.52
C LEU A 15 -41.60 30.75 -22.13
N PHE A 16 -42.54 30.92 -21.19
CA PHE A 16 -42.41 30.36 -19.85
C PHE A 16 -42.37 28.84 -19.89
N SER A 17 -43.26 28.19 -20.65
CA SER A 17 -43.26 26.73 -20.81
C SER A 17 -42.04 26.22 -21.57
N ALA A 18 -41.55 26.92 -22.60
CA ALA A 18 -40.31 26.59 -23.30
C ALA A 18 -39.09 26.71 -22.38
N VAL A 19 -38.98 27.79 -21.59
CA VAL A 19 -37.92 27.95 -20.59
C VAL A 19 -38.02 26.88 -19.52
N THR A 20 -39.22 26.55 -19.04
CA THR A 20 -39.40 25.50 -18.02
C THR A 20 -38.97 24.15 -18.58
N ILE A 21 -39.40 23.77 -19.79
CA ILE A 21 -39.02 22.51 -20.46
C ILE A 21 -37.52 22.47 -20.76
N LEU A 22 -36.90 23.60 -21.15
CA LEU A 22 -35.46 23.69 -21.44
C LEU A 22 -34.59 23.76 -20.18
N THR A 23 -35.15 24.17 -19.03
CA THR A 23 -34.42 24.28 -17.74
C THR A 23 -34.67 23.08 -16.83
N THR A 24 -35.75 22.32 -17.02
CA THR A 24 -35.92 20.98 -16.44
C THR A 24 -35.09 19.97 -17.22
N GLY A 25 -33.77 20.18 -17.28
CA GLY A 25 -32.86 19.08 -17.54
C GLY A 25 -33.10 18.06 -16.45
N SER A 26 -33.45 16.82 -16.81
CA SER A 26 -33.46 15.71 -15.86
C SER A 26 -32.10 15.69 -15.19
N TYR A 27 -32.04 16.01 -13.90
CA TYR A 27 -30.83 15.87 -13.12
C TYR A 27 -30.53 14.38 -13.02
N GLU A 28 -29.68 13.87 -13.91
CA GLU A 28 -29.10 12.55 -13.74
C GLU A 28 -28.10 12.64 -12.58
N PRO A 29 -28.36 11.97 -11.45
CA PRO A 29 -27.46 12.03 -10.31
C PRO A 29 -26.08 11.52 -10.73
N THR A 30 -25.04 12.28 -10.39
CA THR A 30 -23.65 11.91 -10.69
C THR A 30 -23.32 10.53 -10.10
N ARG A 31 -22.32 9.83 -10.64
CA ARG A 31 -21.86 8.54 -10.10
C ARG A 31 -21.55 8.64 -8.60
N LEU A 32 -20.93 9.74 -8.17
CA LEU A 32 -20.67 10.01 -6.75
C LEU A 32 -21.96 10.16 -5.93
N THR A 33 -22.98 10.81 -6.47
CA THR A 33 -24.30 10.89 -5.81
C THR A 33 -24.90 9.51 -5.62
N LYS A 34 -24.87 8.66 -6.67
CA LYS A 34 -25.36 7.28 -6.60
C LYS A 34 -24.61 6.45 -5.55
N LEU A 35 -23.28 6.54 -5.52
CA LEU A 35 -22.44 5.85 -4.52
C LEU A 35 -22.75 6.31 -3.09
N LYS A 36 -22.95 7.62 -2.89
CA LYS A 36 -23.35 8.19 -1.59
C LYS A 36 -24.73 7.73 -1.12
N GLU A 37 -25.62 7.33 -2.01
CA GLU A 37 -26.91 6.74 -1.66
C GLU A 37 -26.82 5.23 -1.39
N GLU A 38 -25.87 4.55 -2.04
CA GLU A 38 -25.70 3.10 -1.97
C GLU A 38 -24.95 2.64 -0.72
N TYR A 39 -23.80 3.23 -0.43
CA TYR A 39 -22.88 2.76 0.62
C TYR A 39 -23.36 2.97 2.07
N PRO A 40 -24.13 4.02 2.42
CA PRO A 40 -24.67 4.13 3.78
C PRO A 40 -25.72 3.06 4.12
N LYS A 41 -26.11 2.19 3.18
CA LYS A 41 -27.09 1.14 3.43
C LYS A 41 -26.54 0.15 4.45
N LYS A 42 -27.15 0.17 5.64
CA LYS A 42 -26.83 -0.73 6.73
C LYS A 42 -26.98 -2.18 6.30
N TYR A 43 -25.92 -2.96 6.45
CA TYR A 43 -25.95 -4.40 6.23
C TYR A 43 -26.99 -5.06 7.14
N SER A 44 -27.80 -5.95 6.57
CA SER A 44 -28.71 -6.81 7.31
C SER A 44 -28.12 -8.22 7.37
N PRO A 45 -27.74 -8.72 8.56
CA PRO A 45 -27.27 -10.10 8.71
C PRO A 45 -28.29 -11.12 8.21
N SER A 46 -27.81 -12.18 7.56
CA SER A 46 -28.66 -13.30 7.13
C SER A 46 -29.09 -14.19 8.31
N ALA A 47 -28.35 -14.16 9.41
CA ALA A 47 -28.61 -14.92 10.63
C ALA A 47 -28.17 -14.14 11.88
N ASP A 48 -28.79 -14.48 13.02
CA ASP A 48 -28.48 -13.93 14.34
C ASP A 48 -27.77 -15.01 15.17
N HIS A 49 -26.44 -14.90 15.28
CA HIS A 49 -25.59 -15.92 15.89
C HIS A 49 -25.84 -16.12 17.39
N ASN A 50 -26.44 -15.13 18.07
CA ASN A 50 -26.80 -15.26 19.49
C ASN A 50 -27.87 -16.33 19.75
N LYS A 51 -28.65 -16.71 18.72
CA LYS A 51 -29.78 -17.65 18.84
C LYS A 51 -29.39 -19.11 18.64
N PHE A 52 -28.18 -19.41 18.19
CA PHE A 52 -27.77 -20.79 17.92
C PHE A 52 -27.25 -21.50 19.17
N THR A 53 -27.90 -22.62 19.54
CA THR A 53 -27.54 -23.41 20.72
C THR A 53 -26.14 -24.01 20.61
N GLN A 54 -25.66 -24.27 19.40
CA GLN A 54 -24.29 -24.73 19.10
C GLN A 54 -23.21 -23.75 19.62
N LEU A 55 -23.55 -22.46 19.72
CA LEU A 55 -22.66 -21.39 20.20
C LEU A 55 -22.92 -21.01 21.66
N GLN A 56 -24.02 -21.49 22.25
CA GLN A 56 -24.39 -21.28 23.66
C GLN A 56 -23.78 -22.35 24.59
N LYS A 57 -22.51 -22.67 24.35
CA LYS A 57 -21.74 -23.60 25.19
C LYS A 57 -20.39 -22.98 25.53
N LYS A 58 -19.77 -23.49 26.60
CA LYS A 58 -18.37 -23.19 26.89
C LYS A 58 -17.49 -23.98 25.93
N PHE A 59 -16.61 -23.27 25.23
CA PHE A 59 -15.61 -23.87 24.34
C PHE A 59 -14.33 -24.13 25.15
N ALA A 60 -13.76 -25.33 25.03
CA ALA A 60 -12.49 -25.69 25.65
C ALA A 60 -11.27 -25.28 24.82
N SER A 61 -11.48 -25.07 23.51
CA SER A 61 -10.47 -24.61 22.56
C SER A 61 -11.10 -23.75 21.46
N PRO A 62 -10.33 -22.91 20.76
CA PRO A 62 -10.84 -22.19 19.61
C PRO A 62 -11.19 -23.12 18.43
N GLN A 63 -10.56 -24.29 18.31
CA GLN A 63 -10.92 -25.28 17.31
C GLN A 63 -12.35 -25.79 17.48
N GLU A 64 -12.84 -25.95 18.71
CA GLU A 64 -14.25 -26.32 18.94
C GLU A 64 -15.24 -25.24 18.45
N VAL A 65 -14.81 -23.97 18.42
CA VAL A 65 -15.60 -22.89 17.80
C VAL A 65 -15.64 -23.09 16.30
N THR A 66 -14.50 -23.33 15.66
CA THR A 66 -14.41 -23.58 14.22
C THR A 66 -15.24 -24.80 13.81
N GLU A 67 -15.20 -25.89 14.56
CA GLU A 67 -16.07 -27.05 14.35
C GLU A 67 -17.56 -26.68 14.43
N ALA A 68 -17.96 -25.88 15.41
CA ALA A 68 -19.33 -25.40 15.54
C ALA A 68 -19.75 -24.55 14.33
N CYS A 69 -18.88 -23.63 13.87
CA CYS A 69 -19.13 -22.83 12.67
C CYS A 69 -19.29 -23.72 11.42
N VAL A 70 -18.38 -24.67 11.20
CA VAL A 70 -18.38 -25.55 10.02
C VAL A 70 -19.60 -26.49 9.99
N SER A 71 -20.25 -26.75 11.12
CA SER A 71 -21.50 -27.51 11.16
C SER A 71 -22.65 -26.84 10.40
N CYS A 72 -22.56 -25.53 10.14
CA CYS A 72 -23.51 -24.77 9.31
C CYS A 72 -22.84 -24.16 8.06
N HIS A 73 -21.57 -23.74 8.17
CA HIS A 73 -20.77 -23.16 7.09
C HIS A 73 -19.92 -24.24 6.37
N THR A 74 -20.60 -25.21 5.76
CA THR A 74 -19.98 -26.47 5.29
C THR A 74 -19.03 -26.31 4.11
N GLU A 75 -19.05 -25.19 3.38
CA GLU A 75 -18.13 -24.93 2.25
C GLU A 75 -17.10 -23.84 2.56
N THR A 76 -17.40 -22.94 3.49
CA THR A 76 -16.56 -21.78 3.85
C THR A 76 -15.14 -22.16 4.26
N HIS A 77 -14.96 -23.27 4.98
CA HIS A 77 -13.61 -23.71 5.34
C HIS A 77 -12.76 -24.06 4.12
N LYS A 78 -13.36 -24.65 3.07
CA LYS A 78 -12.66 -24.99 1.82
C LYS A 78 -12.28 -23.74 1.04
N GLU A 79 -13.13 -22.73 1.06
CA GLU A 79 -12.89 -21.41 0.48
C GLU A 79 -11.69 -20.71 1.17
N VAL A 80 -11.73 -20.62 2.50
CA VAL A 80 -10.63 -20.02 3.29
C VAL A 80 -9.31 -20.75 3.05
N MET A 81 -9.32 -22.08 3.03
CA MET A 81 -8.12 -22.89 2.82
C MET A 81 -7.52 -22.76 1.41
N LYS A 82 -8.27 -22.25 0.43
CA LYS A 82 -7.73 -21.90 -0.91
C LYS A 82 -7.15 -20.49 -0.97
N SER A 83 -7.43 -19.64 0.02
CA SER A 83 -7.01 -18.24 0.02
C SER A 83 -5.52 -18.09 0.35
N ASN A 84 -4.95 -16.95 -0.05
CA ASN A 84 -3.60 -16.57 0.37
C ASN A 84 -3.51 -16.15 1.85
N HIS A 85 -4.63 -15.84 2.51
CA HIS A 85 -4.66 -15.53 3.94
C HIS A 85 -4.40 -16.79 4.77
N TRP A 86 -4.82 -17.95 4.27
CA TRP A 86 -4.51 -19.26 4.83
C TRP A 86 -3.12 -19.75 4.42
N ASN A 87 -2.82 -19.79 3.12
CA ASN A 87 -1.59 -20.42 2.64
C ASN A 87 -0.34 -19.55 2.84
N TRP A 88 -0.51 -18.23 3.01
CA TRP A 88 0.59 -17.24 3.03
C TRP A 88 1.50 -17.28 1.79
N GLU A 89 1.06 -17.93 0.74
CA GLU A 89 1.74 -18.05 -0.54
C GLU A 89 0.71 -18.08 -1.68
N ARG A 90 1.20 -17.87 -2.89
CA ARG A 90 0.47 -17.97 -4.14
C ARG A 90 1.47 -18.21 -5.27
N GLU A 91 1.04 -18.85 -6.34
CA GLU A 91 1.84 -18.94 -7.56
C GLU A 91 1.79 -17.61 -8.32
N GLU A 92 2.94 -17.11 -8.72
CA GLU A 92 3.09 -15.95 -9.61
C GLU A 92 4.14 -16.26 -10.67
N TYR A 93 4.00 -15.64 -11.83
CA TYR A 93 5.02 -15.63 -12.88
C TYR A 93 5.91 -14.39 -12.73
N ILE A 94 7.21 -14.60 -12.72
CA ILE A 94 8.23 -13.55 -12.76
C ILE A 94 9.06 -13.74 -14.02
N GLU A 95 9.21 -12.67 -14.81
CA GLU A 95 10.04 -12.71 -16.00
C GLU A 95 11.49 -13.08 -15.64
N GLY A 96 12.08 -14.00 -16.39
CA GLY A 96 13.43 -14.53 -16.11
C GLY A 96 13.50 -15.60 -15.01
N LYS A 97 12.51 -15.72 -14.12
CA LYS A 97 12.47 -16.72 -13.04
C LYS A 97 11.40 -17.80 -13.22
N GLY A 98 10.40 -17.56 -14.07
CA GLY A 98 9.31 -18.50 -14.35
C GLY A 98 8.20 -18.46 -13.29
N ILE A 99 7.50 -19.58 -13.10
CA ILE A 99 6.45 -19.71 -12.08
C ILE A 99 7.11 -20.00 -10.74
N VAL A 100 6.85 -19.15 -9.75
CA VAL A 100 7.41 -19.24 -8.40
C VAL A 100 6.29 -19.13 -7.35
N SER A 101 6.47 -19.79 -6.20
CA SER A 101 5.58 -19.61 -5.06
C SER A 101 6.03 -18.42 -4.23
N ILE A 102 5.24 -17.34 -4.25
CA ILE A 102 5.56 -16.09 -3.54
C ILE A 102 4.49 -15.74 -2.51
N GLY A 103 4.93 -15.19 -1.38
CA GLY A 103 4.06 -14.66 -0.35
C GLY A 103 4.79 -14.64 0.98
N LYS A 104 4.08 -14.24 2.05
CA LYS A 104 4.64 -14.06 3.39
C LYS A 104 5.47 -15.25 3.87
N LYS A 105 5.09 -16.47 3.47
CA LYS A 105 5.78 -17.72 3.81
C LYS A 105 7.18 -17.83 3.18
N ASN A 106 7.33 -17.40 1.92
CA ASN A 106 8.51 -17.70 1.10
C ASN A 106 9.38 -16.46 0.77
N VAL A 107 8.90 -15.24 1.05
CA VAL A 107 9.67 -14.02 0.77
C VAL A 107 10.49 -13.58 1.97
N ILE A 108 11.70 -13.13 1.68
CA ILE A 108 12.46 -12.29 2.59
C ILE A 108 11.98 -10.85 2.44
N ASN A 109 11.74 -10.17 3.56
CA ASN A 109 11.51 -8.73 3.60
C ASN A 109 12.67 -8.05 4.34
N ASN A 110 12.69 -6.73 4.35
CA ASN A 110 13.70 -5.97 5.08
C ASN A 110 13.24 -5.41 6.44
N PHE A 111 12.25 -6.07 7.05
CA PHE A 111 11.78 -5.83 8.41
C PHE A 111 12.25 -6.98 9.33
N CYS A 112 11.35 -7.93 9.64
CA CYS A 112 11.65 -9.13 10.43
C CYS A 112 12.33 -10.24 9.61
N ILE A 113 12.84 -9.93 8.42
CA ILE A 113 13.59 -10.83 7.54
C ILE A 113 12.72 -11.94 6.94
N GLY A 114 12.37 -12.99 7.68
CA GLY A 114 11.62 -14.13 7.13
C GLY A 114 10.92 -14.96 8.20
N ILE A 115 9.92 -15.75 7.78
CA ILE A 115 8.98 -16.45 8.67
C ILE A 115 9.44 -17.85 9.04
N GLU A 116 10.01 -18.59 8.10
CA GLU A 116 10.36 -19.99 8.33
C GLU A 116 11.39 -20.10 9.45
N GLY A 117 11.08 -20.91 10.48
CA GLY A 117 11.83 -20.98 11.73
C GLY A 117 11.38 -20.00 12.84
N ASN A 118 10.50 -19.05 12.51
CA ASN A 118 10.00 -17.98 13.37
C ASN A 118 8.46 -17.94 13.44
N GLU A 119 7.80 -19.02 13.00
CA GLU A 119 6.36 -19.08 12.78
C GLU A 119 5.56 -18.75 14.03
N GLN A 120 5.96 -19.30 15.18
CA GLN A 120 5.23 -19.15 16.45
C GLN A 120 4.99 -17.67 16.84
N SER A 121 5.97 -16.79 16.61
CA SER A 121 5.82 -15.35 16.82
C SER A 121 5.02 -14.69 15.68
N CYS A 122 5.31 -15.07 14.43
CA CYS A 122 4.72 -14.46 13.23
C CYS A 122 3.23 -14.80 13.03
N ALA A 123 2.78 -15.95 13.54
CA ALA A 123 1.45 -16.52 13.38
C ALA A 123 0.36 -15.75 14.12
N LYS A 124 0.72 -14.80 14.98
CA LYS A 124 -0.24 -13.81 15.53
C LYS A 124 -1.05 -13.12 14.43
N CYS A 125 -0.48 -12.97 13.22
CA CYS A 125 -1.17 -12.41 12.06
C CYS A 125 -1.62 -13.45 11.01
N HIS A 126 -1.59 -14.75 11.31
CA HIS A 126 -2.09 -15.80 10.41
C HIS A 126 -3.60 -15.97 10.60
N ALA A 127 -4.34 -16.43 9.58
CA ALA A 127 -5.77 -16.71 9.69
C ALA A 127 -6.08 -18.10 10.31
N GLY A 128 -5.21 -18.58 11.19
CA GLY A 128 -5.30 -19.90 11.80
C GLY A 128 -4.63 -20.02 13.16
N TYR A 129 -4.69 -21.23 13.71
CA TYR A 129 -4.23 -21.61 15.05
C TYR A 129 -3.14 -22.68 15.00
N GLY A 130 -2.10 -22.54 15.82
CA GLY A 130 -1.11 -23.60 16.04
C GLY A 130 0.01 -23.67 15.01
N MET A 131 0.34 -22.57 14.33
CA MET A 131 1.48 -22.51 13.42
C MET A 131 2.78 -22.27 14.22
N THR A 132 3.35 -23.34 14.77
CA THR A 132 4.57 -23.29 15.59
C THR A 132 5.86 -23.44 14.78
N ASN A 133 5.79 -24.11 13.63
CA ASN A 133 6.92 -24.42 12.75
C ASN A 133 6.41 -24.82 11.36
N SER A 134 7.34 -25.21 10.48
CA SER A 134 7.08 -25.65 9.10
C SER A 134 6.18 -26.90 8.96
N SER A 135 5.91 -27.65 10.04
CA SER A 135 5.01 -28.81 10.05
C SER A 135 3.54 -28.45 10.26
N PHE A 136 3.17 -27.17 10.16
CA PHE A 136 1.78 -26.73 10.26
C PHE A 136 0.87 -27.43 9.24
N SER A 137 -0.28 -27.93 9.70
CA SER A 137 -1.26 -28.60 8.84
C SER A 137 -2.14 -27.58 8.13
N TYR A 138 -1.90 -27.39 6.83
CA TYR A 138 -2.74 -26.59 5.95
C TYR A 138 -4.01 -27.31 5.49
N THR A 139 -4.21 -28.58 5.88
CA THR A 139 -5.35 -29.42 5.47
C THR A 139 -6.36 -29.67 6.58
N ASP A 140 -6.02 -29.38 7.84
CA ASP A 140 -6.95 -29.49 8.97
C ASP A 140 -7.77 -28.21 9.10
N TYR A 141 -9.04 -28.26 8.69
CA TYR A 141 -9.94 -27.12 8.74
C TYR A 141 -10.18 -26.59 10.15
N LYS A 142 -9.97 -27.41 11.20
CA LYS A 142 -10.17 -26.99 12.59
C LYS A 142 -9.21 -25.89 12.99
N ASN A 143 -8.05 -25.82 12.33
CA ASN A 143 -7.04 -24.80 12.58
C ASN A 143 -7.38 -23.45 11.93
N ILE A 144 -8.50 -23.30 11.22
CA ILE A 144 -8.95 -22.01 10.70
C ILE A 144 -9.44 -21.13 11.85
N ASP A 145 -8.98 -19.89 11.88
CA ASP A 145 -9.49 -18.86 12.78
C ASP A 145 -10.60 -18.08 12.08
N CYS A 146 -11.86 -18.48 12.33
CA CYS A 146 -13.01 -17.73 11.85
C CYS A 146 -13.24 -16.40 12.59
N LEU A 147 -12.75 -16.29 13.82
CA LEU A 147 -13.07 -15.18 14.72
C LEU A 147 -12.25 -13.92 14.42
N VAL A 148 -10.99 -14.07 14.01
CA VAL A 148 -10.10 -12.93 13.72
C VAL A 148 -10.70 -11.96 12.69
N CYS A 149 -11.42 -12.49 11.69
CA CYS A 149 -12.06 -11.69 10.65
C CYS A 149 -13.51 -11.30 10.97
N HIS A 150 -14.21 -12.05 11.83
CA HIS A 150 -15.66 -11.92 11.99
C HIS A 150 -16.12 -11.47 13.37
N ASP A 151 -15.25 -11.37 14.37
CA ASP A 151 -15.62 -10.88 15.70
C ASP A 151 -16.15 -9.44 15.64
N ASN A 152 -17.41 -9.22 16.04
CA ASN A 152 -17.96 -7.87 16.26
C ASN A 152 -18.17 -7.54 17.75
N SER A 153 -17.68 -8.36 18.67
CA SER A 153 -17.63 -8.03 20.10
C SER A 153 -16.54 -7.01 20.44
N GLU A 154 -15.53 -6.87 19.56
CA GLU A 154 -14.35 -6.03 19.75
C GLU A 154 -13.49 -6.45 20.95
N THR A 155 -13.53 -7.74 21.28
CA THR A 155 -12.74 -8.34 22.37
C THR A 155 -11.77 -9.42 21.90
N TYR A 156 -11.94 -9.96 20.69
CA TYR A 156 -11.07 -11.02 20.20
C TYR A 156 -9.66 -10.51 19.91
N VAL A 157 -8.66 -11.19 20.47
CA VAL A 157 -7.25 -10.92 20.22
C VAL A 157 -6.45 -12.21 20.26
N LYS A 158 -5.52 -12.35 19.31
CA LYS A 158 -4.50 -13.40 19.33
C LYS A 158 -3.42 -13.08 20.35
N GLY A 159 -3.03 -14.06 21.15
CA GLY A 159 -1.95 -13.90 22.13
C GLY A 159 -0.61 -13.68 21.44
N ASP A 160 0.29 -12.96 22.11
CA ASP A 160 1.66 -12.78 21.66
C ASP A 160 2.41 -14.10 21.71
N GLU A 161 3.08 -14.46 20.61
CA GLU A 161 3.96 -15.64 20.53
C GLU A 161 3.27 -16.98 20.83
N LEU A 162 1.94 -17.01 20.76
CA LEU A 162 1.12 -18.22 20.97
C LEU A 162 0.78 -18.94 19.66
N ALA A 163 1.60 -18.86 18.61
CA ALA A 163 1.38 -19.58 17.35
C ALA A 163 0.00 -19.32 16.70
N GLY A 164 -0.56 -18.12 16.90
CA GLY A 164 -1.89 -17.76 16.43
C GLY A 164 -3.04 -18.17 17.35
N TYR A 165 -2.82 -18.79 18.51
CA TYR A 165 -3.90 -19.01 19.45
C TYR A 165 -4.43 -17.67 20.04
N PRO A 166 -5.74 -17.57 20.34
CA PRO A 166 -6.30 -16.45 21.07
C PRO A 166 -5.69 -16.34 22.47
N ASP A 167 -5.78 -15.16 23.06
CA ASP A 167 -5.48 -15.00 24.49
C ASP A 167 -6.37 -15.97 25.31
N PRO A 168 -5.80 -16.80 26.21
CA PRO A 168 -6.56 -17.81 26.96
C PRO A 168 -7.63 -17.24 27.90
N SER A 169 -7.59 -15.94 28.21
CA SER A 169 -8.56 -15.27 29.09
C SER A 169 -9.88 -14.92 28.40
N LEU A 170 -9.96 -15.06 27.07
CA LEU A 170 -11.13 -14.63 26.29
C LEU A 170 -12.34 -15.53 26.47
N ASP A 171 -13.53 -14.92 26.50
CA ASP A 171 -14.81 -15.62 26.44
C ASP A 171 -15.16 -15.95 24.99
N LEU A 172 -14.67 -17.10 24.51
CA LEU A 172 -14.95 -17.60 23.16
C LEU A 172 -16.46 -17.86 22.92
N SER A 173 -17.25 -18.09 23.97
CA SER A 173 -18.71 -18.26 23.81
C SER A 173 -19.37 -16.91 23.51
N PHE A 174 -19.00 -15.85 24.21
CA PHE A 174 -19.47 -14.50 23.91
C PHE A 174 -19.02 -14.02 22.53
N ILE A 175 -17.76 -14.21 22.19
CA ILE A 175 -17.17 -13.78 20.91
C ILE A 175 -17.85 -14.48 19.73
N SER A 176 -17.95 -15.82 19.76
CA SER A 176 -18.55 -16.60 18.68
C SER A 176 -20.02 -16.26 18.39
N ARG A 177 -20.77 -15.81 19.41
CA ARG A 177 -22.15 -15.34 19.25
C ARG A 177 -22.26 -13.91 18.72
N SER A 178 -21.16 -13.16 18.78
CA SER A 178 -21.07 -11.77 18.35
C SER A 178 -20.51 -11.62 16.94
N VAL A 179 -20.39 -12.71 16.17
CA VAL A 179 -19.80 -12.66 14.83
C VAL A 179 -20.70 -11.96 13.80
N GLY A 180 -20.09 -11.32 12.80
CA GLY A 180 -20.82 -10.73 11.67
C GLY A 180 -19.93 -10.31 10.49
N LYS A 181 -20.40 -9.33 9.70
CA LYS A 181 -19.63 -8.76 8.58
C LYS A 181 -18.33 -8.13 9.14
N PRO A 182 -17.15 -8.40 8.55
CA PRO A 182 -15.88 -7.82 8.98
C PRO A 182 -15.91 -6.28 9.02
N LYS A 183 -15.29 -5.71 10.04
CA LYS A 183 -15.01 -4.28 10.20
C LYS A 183 -13.52 -3.98 10.00
N ARG A 184 -13.16 -2.70 9.90
CA ARG A 184 -11.76 -2.22 9.94
C ARG A 184 -11.01 -2.74 11.16
N SER A 185 -11.68 -2.90 12.30
CA SER A 185 -11.08 -3.49 13.51
C SER A 185 -10.55 -4.90 13.28
N ASN A 186 -11.30 -5.75 12.57
CA ASN A 186 -10.89 -7.12 12.24
C ASN A 186 -9.68 -7.18 11.31
N CYS A 187 -9.65 -6.35 10.26
CA CYS A 187 -8.51 -6.32 9.33
C CYS A 187 -7.28 -5.69 10.00
N GLY A 188 -7.49 -4.63 10.78
CA GLY A 188 -6.44 -3.81 11.36
C GLY A 188 -5.61 -4.52 12.42
N VAL A 189 -6.12 -5.53 13.14
CA VAL A 189 -5.33 -6.29 14.13
C VAL A 189 -4.06 -6.91 13.53
N CYS A 190 -4.09 -7.21 12.22
CA CYS A 190 -2.94 -7.73 11.49
C CYS A 190 -2.28 -6.64 10.61
N HIS A 191 -3.10 -5.89 9.86
CA HIS A 191 -2.59 -4.99 8.82
C HIS A 191 -1.99 -3.69 9.38
N PHE A 192 -2.43 -3.22 10.55
CA PHE A 192 -1.95 -1.96 11.13
C PHE A 192 -0.69 -2.16 11.98
N PHE A 193 -0.40 -3.39 12.40
CA PHE A 193 0.68 -3.73 13.33
C PHE A 193 1.80 -4.61 12.72
N GLY A 194 1.78 -4.77 11.39
CA GLY A 194 2.80 -5.55 10.68
C GLY A 194 4.22 -5.02 10.93
N GLY A 195 5.18 -5.93 11.10
CA GLY A 195 6.57 -5.58 11.45
C GLY A 195 6.80 -5.40 12.96
N GLY A 196 5.82 -5.78 13.80
CA GLY A 196 5.94 -5.83 15.25
C GLY A 196 5.56 -4.54 15.96
N GLY A 197 4.72 -3.70 15.36
CA GLY A 197 4.26 -2.44 15.96
C GLY A 197 3.35 -1.64 15.02
N ASN A 198 2.62 -0.68 15.61
CA ASN A 198 1.72 0.20 14.85
C ASN A 198 2.46 0.96 13.75
N ASN A 199 1.90 0.95 12.55
CA ASN A 199 2.39 1.67 11.37
C ASN A 199 3.86 1.39 11.00
N VAL A 200 4.48 0.31 11.47
CA VAL A 200 5.90 0.01 11.17
C VAL A 200 6.10 -0.24 9.67
N LYS A 201 5.24 -1.06 9.07
CA LYS A 201 5.44 -1.60 7.72
C LYS A 201 4.87 -0.74 6.60
N HIS A 202 3.54 -0.58 6.55
CA HIS A 202 2.83 0.03 5.43
C HIS A 202 3.03 1.55 5.34
N GLY A 203 2.91 2.26 6.45
CA GLY A 203 2.98 3.72 6.49
C GLY A 203 1.64 4.42 6.23
N ASP A 204 0.71 3.75 5.54
CA ASP A 204 -0.64 4.25 5.22
C ASP A 204 -1.77 3.45 5.89
N LEU A 205 -1.44 2.44 6.68
CA LEU A 205 -2.38 1.61 7.44
C LEU A 205 -1.93 1.53 8.91
N GLU A 206 -2.71 2.14 9.79
CA GLU A 206 -2.36 2.36 11.19
C GLU A 206 -3.58 2.43 12.11
N LYS A 207 -3.39 2.41 13.42
CA LYS A 207 -4.47 2.43 14.43
C LYS A 207 -5.49 3.55 14.27
N SER A 208 -5.09 4.72 13.73
CA SER A 208 -6.05 5.81 13.48
C SER A 208 -7.08 5.46 12.40
N MET A 209 -6.85 4.41 11.61
CA MET A 209 -7.78 3.90 10.60
C MET A 209 -8.91 3.05 11.19
N PHE A 210 -8.94 2.77 12.50
CA PHE A 210 -10.13 2.17 13.11
C PHE A 210 -11.32 3.15 13.01
N GLU A 211 -11.08 4.41 13.36
CA GLU A 211 -12.05 5.50 13.31
C GLU A 211 -11.39 6.79 12.75
N PRO A 212 -11.05 6.82 11.45
CA PRO A 212 -10.31 7.94 10.89
C PRO A 212 -11.22 9.15 10.69
N SER A 213 -10.63 10.34 10.72
CA SER A 213 -11.26 11.55 10.19
C SER A 213 -11.00 11.70 8.68
N LYS A 214 -11.70 12.63 8.03
CA LYS A 214 -11.51 13.00 6.61
C LYS A 214 -10.10 13.49 6.29
N ASP A 215 -9.39 14.05 7.26
CA ASP A 215 -8.01 14.49 7.07
C ASP A 215 -7.05 13.29 6.96
N VAL A 216 -7.40 12.17 7.59
CA VAL A 216 -6.63 10.92 7.53
C VAL A 216 -6.96 10.19 6.23
N ASP A 217 -8.21 9.78 6.02
CA ASP A 217 -8.65 9.06 4.83
C ASP A 217 -10.10 9.38 4.46
N ILE A 218 -10.33 9.91 3.26
CA ILE A 218 -11.65 10.36 2.81
C ILE A 218 -12.67 9.23 2.62
N HIS A 219 -12.23 8.01 2.34
CA HIS A 219 -13.10 6.86 2.08
C HIS A 219 -13.54 6.20 3.39
N MET A 220 -12.58 6.00 4.30
CA MET A 220 -12.82 5.34 5.58
C MET A 220 -13.31 6.29 6.69
N ALA A 221 -13.28 7.61 6.47
CA ALA A 221 -13.68 8.59 7.46
C ALA A 221 -15.06 8.34 8.07
N VAL A 222 -15.15 8.37 9.41
CA VAL A 222 -16.39 8.10 10.16
C VAL A 222 -17.48 9.13 9.88
N GLU A 223 -17.10 10.39 9.60
CA GLU A 223 -18.00 11.47 9.21
C GLU A 223 -18.30 11.51 7.69
N GLY A 224 -17.83 10.50 6.95
CA GLY A 224 -17.91 10.40 5.50
C GLY A 224 -18.65 9.14 5.05
N MET A 225 -18.09 8.47 4.03
CA MET A 225 -18.61 7.20 3.53
C MET A 225 -18.44 6.07 4.54
N ASN A 226 -17.51 6.23 5.49
CA ASN A 226 -17.22 5.28 6.57
C ASN A 226 -17.02 3.85 6.05
N MET A 227 -16.30 3.70 4.92
CA MET A 227 -16.11 2.40 4.27
C MET A 227 -15.34 1.42 5.16
N GLU A 228 -15.80 0.18 5.19
CA GLU A 228 -15.03 -0.95 5.70
C GLU A 228 -14.04 -1.43 4.63
N CYS A 229 -12.99 -2.15 5.05
CA CYS A 229 -11.95 -2.63 4.10
C CYS A 229 -12.56 -3.43 2.94
N ILE A 230 -13.52 -4.30 3.25
CA ILE A 230 -14.19 -5.19 2.29
C ILE A 230 -15.17 -4.49 1.34
N ASP A 231 -15.45 -3.21 1.56
CA ASP A 231 -16.27 -2.44 0.62
C ASP A 231 -15.47 -2.04 -0.63
N CYS A 232 -14.13 -1.93 -0.52
CA CYS A 232 -13.22 -1.79 -1.67
C CYS A 232 -12.53 -3.12 -2.01
N HIS A 233 -12.06 -3.85 -0.99
CA HIS A 233 -11.52 -5.19 -1.12
C HIS A 233 -12.65 -6.22 -1.22
N THR A 234 -13.37 -6.17 -2.33
CA THR A 234 -14.48 -7.09 -2.61
C THR A 234 -14.02 -8.54 -2.46
N THR A 235 -14.89 -9.37 -1.92
CA THR A 235 -14.53 -10.74 -1.52
C THR A 235 -15.56 -11.69 -2.08
N GLU A 236 -15.09 -12.66 -2.87
CA GLU A 236 -15.88 -13.77 -3.40
C GLU A 236 -15.22 -15.07 -2.92
N ASP A 237 -16.02 -16.02 -2.41
CA ASP A 237 -15.52 -17.32 -1.92
C ASP A 237 -14.30 -17.20 -0.98
N HIS A 238 -14.35 -16.26 -0.03
CA HIS A 238 -13.27 -15.90 0.90
C HIS A 238 -11.92 -15.54 0.25
N VAL A 239 -11.91 -15.26 -1.05
CA VAL A 239 -10.78 -14.70 -1.79
C VAL A 239 -10.94 -13.18 -1.84
N ILE A 240 -10.24 -12.51 -0.94
CA ILE A 240 -10.24 -11.05 -0.81
C ILE A 240 -9.44 -10.44 -1.97
N ALA A 241 -10.05 -9.50 -2.68
CA ALA A 241 -9.41 -8.77 -3.78
C ALA A 241 -8.34 -7.76 -3.31
N GLY A 242 -7.56 -7.23 -4.24
CA GLY A 242 -6.54 -6.21 -3.96
C GLY A 242 -5.21 -6.81 -3.53
N LYS A 243 -4.60 -7.63 -4.41
CA LYS A 243 -3.24 -8.11 -4.20
C LYS A 243 -2.28 -6.92 -4.01
N MET A 244 -1.32 -7.06 -3.09
CA MET A 244 -0.27 -6.07 -2.87
C MET A 244 0.98 -6.42 -3.67
N TYR A 245 1.52 -5.47 -4.44
CA TYR A 245 2.70 -5.68 -5.30
C TYR A 245 4.00 -6.00 -4.53
N SER A 246 4.11 -5.56 -3.28
CA SER A 246 5.24 -5.96 -2.41
C SER A 246 5.27 -7.46 -2.10
N LEU A 247 4.19 -8.21 -2.38
CA LEU A 247 4.05 -9.65 -2.16
C LEU A 247 3.40 -10.38 -3.35
N SER A 248 3.37 -9.76 -4.54
CA SER A 248 2.76 -10.31 -5.76
C SER A 248 3.38 -9.68 -7.00
N SER A 249 3.65 -10.50 -8.02
CA SER A 249 4.47 -10.12 -9.17
C SER A 249 3.69 -9.87 -10.46
N MET A 250 2.42 -10.29 -10.54
CA MET A 250 1.62 -10.15 -11.77
C MET A 250 0.42 -9.23 -11.58
N ASN A 251 0.04 -8.47 -12.60
CA ASN A 251 -1.11 -7.54 -12.52
C ASN A 251 -2.50 -8.25 -12.54
N LYS A 252 -2.87 -8.95 -11.47
CA LYS A 252 -4.17 -9.65 -11.34
C LYS A 252 -4.82 -9.40 -9.98
N ASN A 253 -6.16 -9.47 -9.96
CA ASN A 253 -6.98 -9.35 -8.76
C ASN A 253 -6.65 -8.07 -7.95
N ARG A 254 -6.91 -6.91 -8.58
CA ARG A 254 -6.60 -5.58 -8.05
C ARG A 254 -7.88 -4.90 -7.59
N ALA A 255 -7.72 -3.96 -6.66
CA ALA A 255 -8.75 -3.00 -6.29
C ALA A 255 -8.32 -1.65 -6.85
N LEU A 256 -9.16 -1.02 -7.66
CA LEU A 256 -8.82 0.15 -8.45
C LEU A 256 -9.72 1.33 -8.08
N CYS A 257 -9.20 2.55 -8.28
CA CYS A 257 -10.01 3.75 -8.05
C CYS A 257 -11.21 3.78 -9.02
N GLU A 258 -10.97 3.26 -10.22
CA GLU A 258 -11.87 3.17 -11.36
C GLU A 258 -13.05 2.20 -11.14
N ASP A 259 -13.03 1.37 -10.08
CA ASP A 259 -14.18 0.54 -9.70
C ASP A 259 -15.36 1.40 -9.20
N CYS A 260 -15.06 2.59 -8.67
CA CYS A 260 -16.04 3.56 -8.19
C CYS A 260 -16.04 4.87 -8.99
N HIS A 261 -14.86 5.34 -9.40
CA HIS A 261 -14.64 6.57 -10.14
C HIS A 261 -14.56 6.31 -11.65
N THR A 262 -14.80 7.32 -12.47
CA THR A 262 -14.53 7.21 -13.92
C THR A 262 -13.03 7.39 -14.17
N GLU A 263 -12.52 6.88 -15.30
CA GLU A 263 -11.13 7.09 -15.74
C GLU A 263 -10.78 8.57 -15.95
N ASN A 264 -11.80 9.39 -16.23
CA ASN A 264 -11.72 10.84 -16.40
C ASN A 264 -12.62 11.55 -15.38
N PRO A 265 -12.24 11.59 -14.09
CA PRO A 265 -13.12 12.06 -13.03
C PRO A 265 -13.10 13.60 -12.86
N HIS A 266 -12.19 14.30 -13.55
CA HIS A 266 -11.99 15.73 -13.37
C HIS A 266 -12.78 16.56 -14.39
N TYR A 267 -13.24 17.74 -13.98
CA TYR A 267 -13.83 18.72 -14.91
C TYR A 267 -12.80 19.37 -15.83
N ALA A 268 -11.54 19.45 -15.40
CA ALA A 268 -10.46 20.02 -16.20
C ALA A 268 -9.78 18.89 -16.99
N ASP A 269 -9.92 18.92 -18.31
CA ASP A 269 -9.43 17.86 -19.19
C ASP A 269 -7.92 17.61 -19.06
N ILE A 270 -7.14 18.65 -18.79
CA ILE A 270 -5.70 18.50 -18.55
C ILE A 270 -5.38 17.54 -17.39
N LEU A 271 -6.21 17.50 -16.33
CA LEU A 271 -6.01 16.57 -15.23
C LEU A 271 -6.39 15.13 -15.63
N ASN A 272 -7.37 14.98 -16.52
CA ASN A 272 -7.73 13.68 -17.09
C ASN A 272 -6.61 13.15 -17.99
N GLU A 273 -5.93 14.01 -18.77
CA GLU A 273 -4.77 13.60 -19.57
C GLU A 273 -3.62 13.02 -18.71
N HIS A 274 -3.48 13.49 -17.47
CA HIS A 274 -2.45 12.94 -16.56
C HIS A 274 -2.74 11.49 -16.17
N THR A 275 -3.99 11.03 -16.15
CA THR A 275 -4.34 9.68 -15.69
C THR A 275 -3.77 8.57 -16.58
N VAL A 276 -3.32 8.93 -17.78
CA VAL A 276 -2.61 8.05 -18.73
C VAL A 276 -1.27 7.58 -18.14
N LYS A 277 -0.53 8.47 -17.48
CA LYS A 277 0.84 8.19 -16.97
C LYS A 277 1.01 8.44 -15.48
N VAL A 278 -0.01 8.94 -14.78
CA VAL A 278 0.03 9.24 -13.35
C VAL A 278 -1.13 8.54 -12.67
N ALA A 279 -0.83 7.65 -11.73
CA ALA A 279 -1.86 6.96 -10.97
C ALA A 279 -2.60 7.94 -10.04
N CYS A 280 -3.88 7.68 -9.76
CA CYS A 280 -4.70 8.53 -8.88
C CYS A 280 -4.04 8.75 -7.51
N GLN A 281 -3.45 7.69 -6.95
CA GLN A 281 -2.73 7.69 -5.69
C GLN A 281 -1.62 8.75 -5.65
N THR A 282 -0.91 8.98 -6.76
CA THR A 282 0.22 9.92 -6.84
C THR A 282 -0.20 11.35 -6.49
N CYS A 283 -1.37 11.77 -6.97
CA CYS A 283 -1.91 13.10 -6.72
C CYS A 283 -2.75 13.16 -5.44
N HIS A 284 -3.47 12.08 -5.12
CA HIS A 284 -4.46 12.06 -4.04
C HIS A 284 -3.91 11.58 -2.69
N ILE A 285 -2.70 11.04 -2.64
CA ILE A 285 -1.98 10.70 -1.40
C ILE A 285 -0.67 11.49 -1.35
N PRO A 286 -0.74 12.83 -1.14
CA PRO A 286 0.42 13.71 -1.13
C PRO A 286 1.39 13.42 0.03
N VAL A 287 0.87 12.84 1.11
CA VAL A 287 1.53 12.57 2.38
C VAL A 287 0.95 11.29 3.00
N TYR A 288 1.80 10.44 3.56
CA TYR A 288 1.43 9.26 4.35
C TYR A 288 2.03 9.36 5.77
N ALA A 289 1.72 8.38 6.63
CA ALA A 289 2.02 8.43 8.07
C ALA A 289 1.49 9.72 8.71
N LYS A 290 0.21 10.04 8.41
CA LYS A 290 -0.44 11.30 8.78
C LYS A 290 -0.61 11.45 10.30
N VAL A 291 -0.86 10.35 11.02
CA VAL A 291 -1.17 10.39 12.47
C VAL A 291 -0.03 9.83 13.30
N ASN A 292 0.43 8.60 13.05
CA ASN A 292 1.58 8.01 13.75
C ASN A 292 2.75 7.81 12.78
N ALA A 293 3.97 7.90 13.34
CA ALA A 293 5.19 7.70 12.57
C ALA A 293 5.27 6.27 12.00
N THR A 294 6.00 6.14 10.90
CA THR A 294 6.33 4.84 10.29
C THR A 294 7.83 4.67 10.21
N LYS A 295 8.28 3.43 10.33
CA LYS A 295 9.71 3.11 10.27
C LYS A 295 10.20 3.27 8.84
N THR A 296 11.18 4.14 8.64
CA THR A 296 11.82 4.42 7.34
C THR A 296 13.13 3.67 7.19
N THR A 297 13.81 3.38 8.30
CA THR A 297 15.06 2.62 8.31
C THR A 297 15.15 1.61 9.45
N TRP A 298 15.76 0.47 9.17
CA TRP A 298 16.06 -0.58 10.15
C TRP A 298 17.47 -1.12 9.97
N ASP A 299 18.36 -0.87 10.93
CA ASP A 299 19.74 -1.35 10.93
C ASP A 299 19.94 -2.52 11.91
N TRP A 300 19.89 -3.76 11.39
CA TRP A 300 20.15 -4.96 12.17
C TRP A 300 21.62 -5.12 12.58
N SER A 301 22.57 -4.45 11.93
CA SER A 301 24.00 -4.58 12.26
C SER A 301 24.35 -4.04 13.65
N THR A 302 23.48 -3.21 14.20
CA THR A 302 23.60 -2.65 15.55
C THR A 302 22.94 -3.50 16.62
N ALA A 303 22.19 -4.55 16.25
CA ALA A 303 21.48 -5.43 17.18
C ALA A 303 22.47 -6.26 18.01
N GLY A 304 22.05 -6.64 19.22
CA GLY A 304 22.84 -7.44 20.15
C GLY A 304 23.68 -6.65 21.15
N LYS A 305 23.58 -5.31 21.19
CA LYS A 305 24.22 -4.55 22.28
C LYS A 305 23.41 -4.74 23.55
N LEU A 306 24.12 -4.98 24.64
CA LEU A 306 23.53 -5.21 25.97
C LEU A 306 24.06 -4.17 26.94
N LYS A 307 23.26 -3.83 27.95
CA LYS A 307 23.66 -2.94 29.05
C LYS A 307 23.72 -3.77 30.33
N ASN A 308 24.91 -3.91 30.89
CA ASN A 308 25.16 -4.77 32.06
C ASN A 308 24.73 -6.25 31.85
N GLY A 309 24.84 -6.76 30.62
CA GLY A 309 24.48 -8.14 30.29
C GLY A 309 23.00 -8.38 30.00
N GLU A 310 22.16 -7.35 30.13
CA GLU A 310 20.72 -7.41 29.86
C GLU A 310 20.37 -6.62 28.58
N PRO A 311 19.31 -7.03 27.85
CA PRO A 311 18.81 -6.26 26.73
C PRO A 311 18.22 -4.91 27.19
N TYR A 312 18.26 -3.94 26.30
CA TYR A 312 17.73 -2.60 26.55
C TYR A 312 17.06 -2.03 25.29
N GLU A 313 16.30 -0.97 25.52
CA GLU A 313 15.62 -0.19 24.48
C GLU A 313 15.90 1.30 24.66
N GLU A 314 15.82 2.03 23.56
CA GLU A 314 15.90 3.49 23.53
C GLU A 314 14.76 4.02 22.68
N ASP A 315 14.12 5.10 23.13
CA ASP A 315 12.96 5.70 22.48
C ASP A 315 13.24 7.16 22.11
N ASP A 316 12.59 7.63 21.05
CA ASP A 316 12.52 9.05 20.75
C ASP A 316 11.49 9.78 21.64
N ALA A 317 11.37 11.09 21.47
CA ALA A 317 10.45 11.92 22.24
C ALA A 317 8.96 11.58 22.02
N ASP A 318 8.62 10.92 20.91
CA ASP A 318 7.27 10.50 20.55
C ASP A 318 6.96 9.06 21.02
N GLY A 319 7.93 8.40 21.69
CA GLY A 319 7.80 7.04 22.20
C GLY A 319 8.04 5.96 21.13
N ASN A 320 8.64 6.29 19.99
CA ASN A 320 9.04 5.28 19.02
C ASN A 320 10.40 4.69 19.42
N HIS A 321 10.51 3.37 19.47
CA HIS A 321 11.79 2.70 19.67
C HIS A 321 12.78 3.11 18.58
N THR A 322 13.88 3.74 18.95
CA THR A 322 15.04 4.07 18.10
C THR A 322 16.13 3.01 18.20
N TYR A 323 16.12 2.21 19.27
CA TYR A 323 16.96 1.03 19.43
C TYR A 323 16.25 -0.06 20.22
N LEU A 324 16.44 -1.32 19.82
CA LEU A 324 16.10 -2.51 20.60
C LEU A 324 17.26 -3.49 20.52
N SER A 325 17.77 -4.03 21.63
CA SER A 325 18.84 -5.05 21.59
C SER A 325 18.49 -6.21 20.66
N ILE A 326 17.22 -6.60 20.61
CA ILE A 326 16.72 -7.72 19.80
C ILE A 326 16.60 -7.42 18.30
N LYS A 327 16.65 -6.14 17.88
CA LYS A 327 16.32 -5.74 16.51
C LYS A 327 17.27 -4.71 15.90
N GLY A 328 18.08 -4.01 16.69
CA GLY A 328 18.99 -2.97 16.24
C GLY A 328 18.36 -1.58 16.27
N SER A 329 18.85 -0.69 15.40
CA SER A 329 18.49 0.72 15.36
C SER A 329 17.42 1.01 14.32
N PHE A 330 16.65 2.06 14.56
CA PHE A 330 15.54 2.47 13.72
C PHE A 330 15.53 3.97 13.47
N GLU A 331 15.06 4.35 12.28
CA GLU A 331 14.62 5.71 11.99
C GLU A 331 13.14 5.71 11.67
N TRP A 332 12.48 6.79 12.09
CA TRP A 332 11.05 6.98 11.94
C TRP A 332 10.74 8.29 11.24
N GLY A 333 9.62 8.32 10.54
CA GLY A 333 9.13 9.53 9.90
C GLY A 333 7.62 9.64 10.00
N LYS A 334 7.14 10.88 10.09
CA LYS A 334 5.72 11.24 10.17
C LYS A 334 5.44 12.34 9.16
N ASN A 335 4.23 12.36 8.59
CA ASN A 335 3.86 13.27 7.50
C ASN A 335 4.85 13.24 6.32
N LEU A 336 5.17 12.02 5.88
CA LEU A 336 6.17 11.80 4.84
C LEU A 336 5.58 12.01 3.45
N LYS A 337 6.32 12.69 2.57
CA LYS A 337 6.03 12.69 1.13
C LYS A 337 6.44 11.32 0.57
N PRO A 338 5.60 10.66 -0.25
CA PRO A 338 6.01 9.44 -0.94
C PRO A 338 7.19 9.69 -1.88
N GLU A 339 7.97 8.64 -2.11
CA GLU A 339 8.84 8.56 -3.29
C GLU A 339 8.00 8.10 -4.49
N TYR A 340 8.43 8.39 -5.71
CA TYR A 340 7.63 8.12 -6.92
C TYR A 340 8.41 7.27 -7.90
N VAL A 341 7.77 6.23 -8.44
CA VAL A 341 8.38 5.28 -9.37
C VAL A 341 7.44 4.98 -10.53
N TRP A 342 8.02 4.60 -11.67
CA TRP A 342 7.26 3.98 -12.75
C TRP A 342 6.81 2.58 -12.37
N PHE A 343 5.59 2.24 -12.77
CA PHE A 343 5.05 0.94 -12.48
C PHE A 343 4.01 0.46 -13.49
N ASN A 344 4.23 -0.73 -14.06
CA ASN A 344 3.36 -1.37 -15.06
C ASN A 344 2.46 -2.49 -14.50
N GLY A 345 2.43 -2.67 -13.18
CA GLY A 345 1.67 -3.74 -12.55
C GLY A 345 2.43 -5.06 -12.34
N THR A 346 3.71 -5.13 -12.72
CA THR A 346 4.57 -6.30 -12.49
C THR A 346 5.76 -5.99 -11.60
N ALA A 347 6.13 -6.93 -10.74
CA ALA A 347 7.20 -6.75 -9.75
C ALA A 347 8.16 -7.94 -9.74
N ASP A 348 9.43 -7.69 -9.46
CA ASP A 348 10.41 -8.73 -9.15
C ASP A 348 10.69 -8.78 -7.65
N HIS A 349 11.17 -9.92 -7.18
CA HIS A 349 11.46 -10.20 -5.79
C HIS A 349 12.73 -11.02 -5.67
N TYR A 350 13.57 -10.66 -4.71
CA TYR A 350 14.66 -11.52 -4.28
C TYR A 350 14.08 -12.83 -3.72
N LEU A 351 14.50 -13.95 -4.32
CA LEU A 351 14.13 -15.28 -3.87
C LEU A 351 15.20 -15.82 -2.92
N VAL A 352 14.74 -16.58 -1.93
CA VAL A 352 15.62 -17.21 -0.94
C VAL A 352 16.72 -18.02 -1.63
N GLY A 353 17.97 -17.73 -1.31
CA GLY A 353 19.14 -18.41 -1.87
C GLY A 353 19.68 -17.83 -3.18
N GLU A 354 19.06 -16.78 -3.74
CA GLU A 354 19.62 -16.08 -4.90
C GLU A 354 20.95 -15.41 -4.56
N ILE A 355 21.92 -15.55 -5.47
CA ILE A 355 23.24 -14.94 -5.34
C ILE A 355 23.14 -13.45 -5.64
N ILE A 356 23.71 -12.64 -4.76
CA ILE A 356 23.78 -11.18 -4.89
C ILE A 356 25.11 -10.85 -5.59
N ASP A 357 25.03 -10.50 -6.86
CA ASP A 357 26.21 -10.27 -7.71
C ASP A 357 26.95 -8.97 -7.36
N ASP A 358 26.20 -7.88 -7.16
CA ASP A 358 26.73 -6.55 -6.83
C ASP A 358 26.31 -6.15 -5.40
N THR A 359 27.31 -6.05 -4.52
CA THR A 359 27.13 -5.63 -3.12
C THR A 359 27.52 -4.17 -2.89
N THR A 360 27.91 -3.45 -3.95
CA THR A 360 28.29 -2.03 -3.86
C THR A 360 27.08 -1.10 -3.80
N LYS A 361 25.92 -1.59 -4.23
CA LYS A 361 24.63 -0.90 -4.18
C LYS A 361 23.68 -1.61 -3.20
N PRO A 362 22.69 -0.91 -2.64
CA PRO A 362 21.64 -1.57 -1.89
C PRO A 362 20.93 -2.63 -2.73
N LEU A 363 20.72 -3.82 -2.17
CA LEU A 363 19.91 -4.86 -2.80
C LEU A 363 18.44 -4.43 -2.76
N GLN A 364 17.78 -4.39 -3.92
CA GLN A 364 16.34 -4.24 -3.99
C GLN A 364 15.69 -5.59 -3.69
N VAL A 365 15.12 -5.73 -2.49
CA VAL A 365 14.45 -6.98 -2.06
C VAL A 365 13.21 -7.24 -2.90
N ASN A 366 12.56 -6.17 -3.34
CA ASN A 366 11.62 -6.19 -4.44
C ASN A 366 11.84 -4.97 -5.32
N SER A 367 11.50 -5.09 -6.59
CA SER A 367 11.49 -3.99 -7.54
C SER A 367 10.11 -3.91 -8.22
N LEU A 368 9.75 -2.70 -8.61
CA LEU A 368 8.51 -2.41 -9.33
C LEU A 368 8.91 -2.09 -10.76
N ASN A 369 8.47 -2.90 -11.72
CA ASN A 369 8.87 -2.75 -13.11
C ASN A 369 8.08 -1.64 -13.78
N GLY A 370 8.74 -0.91 -14.68
CA GLY A 370 8.09 0.10 -15.50
C GLY A 370 9.08 1.13 -16.02
N SER A 371 8.62 1.93 -16.98
CA SER A 371 9.35 3.06 -17.54
C SER A 371 8.39 4.01 -18.23
N TYR A 372 8.84 5.20 -18.62
CA TYR A 372 8.04 6.11 -19.42
C TYR A 372 7.59 5.48 -20.75
N SER A 373 8.50 4.74 -21.42
CA SER A 373 8.26 4.11 -22.72
C SER A 373 7.31 2.92 -22.68
N ASP A 374 7.08 2.35 -21.51
CA ASP A 374 6.14 1.24 -21.33
C ASP A 374 4.71 1.79 -21.30
N GLU A 375 3.85 1.34 -22.21
CA GLU A 375 2.49 1.84 -22.39
C GLU A 375 1.62 1.63 -21.14
N ASP A 376 1.83 0.53 -20.40
CA ASP A 376 1.06 0.18 -19.21
C ASP A 376 1.59 0.85 -17.94
N SER A 377 2.76 1.49 -18.01
CA SER A 377 3.40 2.13 -16.87
C SER A 377 2.74 3.45 -16.47
N LYS A 378 2.45 3.57 -15.16
CA LYS A 378 2.07 4.83 -14.50
C LYS A 378 3.03 5.17 -13.36
N ILE A 379 3.14 6.45 -13.04
CA ILE A 379 3.84 6.94 -11.85
C ILE A 379 2.97 6.66 -10.63
N ILE A 380 3.50 5.91 -9.66
CA ILE A 380 2.83 5.58 -8.40
C ILE A 380 3.61 6.11 -7.18
N PRO A 381 2.94 6.38 -6.05
CA PRO A 381 3.61 6.72 -4.79
C PRO A 381 4.02 5.44 -4.04
N VAL A 382 5.24 5.45 -3.52
CA VAL A 382 5.80 4.35 -2.71
C VAL A 382 6.43 4.89 -1.43
N LYS A 383 6.33 4.11 -0.36
CA LYS A 383 7.27 4.12 0.75
C LYS A 383 8.43 3.20 0.37
N ILE A 384 9.67 3.71 0.41
CA ILE A 384 10.86 2.87 0.30
C ILE A 384 11.43 2.69 1.71
N HIS A 385 11.31 1.47 2.23
CA HIS A 385 11.96 1.11 3.49
C HIS A 385 13.40 0.68 3.21
N ARG A 386 14.34 1.25 3.96
CA ARG A 386 15.77 0.99 3.81
C ARG A 386 16.28 0.21 5.01
N ALA A 387 17.14 -0.76 4.81
CA ALA A 387 17.65 -1.57 5.91
C ALA A 387 19.11 -1.95 5.74
N VAL A 388 19.70 -2.41 6.85
CA VAL A 388 20.96 -3.12 6.86
C VAL A 388 20.66 -4.51 7.42
N GLN A 389 20.75 -5.55 6.58
CA GLN A 389 20.30 -6.91 6.89
C GLN A 389 21.47 -7.90 6.95
N PRO A 390 21.35 -8.98 7.74
CA PRO A 390 22.38 -10.01 7.81
C PRO A 390 22.55 -10.71 6.45
N PHE A 391 23.81 -10.94 6.08
CA PHE A 391 24.24 -11.40 4.77
C PHE A 391 25.46 -12.31 4.90
N ASP A 392 25.50 -13.38 4.11
CA ASP A 392 26.65 -14.28 4.06
C ASP A 392 27.65 -13.77 3.01
N PRO A 393 28.83 -13.25 3.40
CA PRO A 393 29.77 -12.64 2.46
C PRO A 393 30.47 -13.64 1.53
N VAL A 394 30.48 -14.93 1.89
CA VAL A 394 31.13 -15.98 1.11
C VAL A 394 30.15 -16.59 0.11
N LYS A 395 28.92 -16.88 0.56
CA LYS A 395 27.85 -17.43 -0.30
C LYS A 395 27.12 -16.35 -1.10
N LYS A 396 27.26 -15.09 -0.69
CA LYS A 396 26.61 -13.92 -1.28
C LYS A 396 25.08 -14.02 -1.30
N VAL A 397 24.49 -14.46 -0.20
CA VAL A 397 23.02 -14.57 -0.05
C VAL A 397 22.56 -13.82 1.20
N LEU A 398 21.31 -13.36 1.21
CA LEU A 398 20.71 -12.86 2.45
C LEU A 398 20.60 -14.01 3.46
N ILE A 399 20.81 -13.68 4.74
CA ILE A 399 20.65 -14.63 5.83
C ILE A 399 19.25 -14.47 6.41
N GLN A 400 18.51 -15.58 6.53
CA GLN A 400 17.33 -15.67 7.37
C GLN A 400 17.72 -16.31 8.71
N PRO A 401 17.87 -15.52 9.78
CA PRO A 401 18.21 -16.04 11.10
C PRO A 401 16.97 -16.64 11.78
N LYS A 402 17.21 -17.57 12.71
CA LYS A 402 16.24 -17.89 13.74
C LYS A 402 16.16 -16.72 14.74
N LEU A 403 15.06 -15.99 14.73
CA LEU A 403 14.82 -14.84 15.58
C LEU A 403 14.13 -15.24 16.88
N PHE A 404 13.17 -16.17 16.84
CA PHE A 404 12.30 -16.49 17.97
C PHE A 404 12.55 -17.90 18.53
N ALA A 405 12.51 -17.99 19.87
CA ALA A 405 12.36 -19.22 20.65
C ALA A 405 11.86 -18.86 22.06
N ASP A 406 11.18 -19.80 22.70
CA ASP A 406 10.60 -19.59 24.04
C ASP A 406 11.68 -19.44 25.11
N LYS A 407 12.86 -20.05 24.91
CA LYS A 407 13.90 -20.12 25.93
C LYS A 407 15.27 -19.73 25.39
N LYS A 408 16.05 -19.12 26.29
CA LYS A 408 17.48 -18.90 26.10
C LYS A 408 18.22 -20.23 25.90
N GLY A 409 19.16 -20.25 24.96
CA GLY A 409 19.98 -21.39 24.61
C GLY A 409 19.44 -22.23 23.46
N GLU A 410 18.28 -21.88 22.90
CA GLU A 410 17.68 -22.57 21.74
C GLU A 410 18.17 -22.01 20.40
N GLY A 411 19.06 -21.02 20.42
CA GLY A 411 19.73 -20.46 19.25
C GLY A 411 18.95 -19.37 18.52
N ALA A 412 17.94 -18.79 19.18
CA ALA A 412 17.17 -17.67 18.66
C ALA A 412 17.83 -16.33 19.00
N PHE A 413 17.94 -15.45 18.01
CA PHE A 413 18.64 -14.17 18.18
C PHE A 413 18.00 -13.28 19.26
N TRP A 414 16.68 -13.25 19.39
CA TRP A 414 16.00 -12.39 20.37
C TRP A 414 16.23 -12.81 21.84
N GLN A 415 16.71 -14.03 22.07
CA GLN A 415 17.03 -14.54 23.40
C GLN A 415 18.55 -14.63 23.64
N ASP A 416 19.29 -15.10 22.63
CA ASP A 416 20.69 -15.46 22.77
C ASP A 416 21.66 -14.37 22.30
N PHE A 417 21.19 -13.42 21.49
CA PHE A 417 22.00 -12.34 20.90
C PHE A 417 23.27 -12.83 20.17
N ASP A 418 23.23 -14.06 19.64
CA ASP A 418 24.32 -14.68 18.87
C ASP A 418 23.94 -14.79 17.40
N TRP A 419 24.47 -13.87 16.60
CA TRP A 419 24.24 -13.82 15.15
C TRP A 419 24.70 -15.07 14.42
N ARG A 420 25.82 -15.67 14.81
CA ARG A 420 26.37 -16.82 14.08
C ARG A 420 25.49 -18.04 14.30
N ARG A 421 25.11 -18.28 15.55
CA ARG A 421 24.25 -19.41 15.93
C ARG A 421 22.85 -19.27 15.34
N SER A 422 22.24 -18.09 15.42
CA SER A 422 20.91 -17.87 14.84
C SER A 422 20.88 -18.03 13.32
N SER A 423 21.95 -17.58 12.65
CA SER A 423 22.12 -17.73 11.20
C SER A 423 22.31 -19.20 10.82
N GLU A 424 23.13 -19.95 11.55
CA GLU A 424 23.35 -21.37 11.29
C GLU A 424 22.04 -22.18 11.37
N ILE A 425 21.24 -21.94 12.39
CA ILE A 425 19.97 -22.65 12.57
C ILE A 425 18.94 -22.21 11.53
N GLY A 426 18.73 -20.90 11.37
CA GLY A 426 17.71 -20.39 10.44
C GLY A 426 18.00 -20.78 8.99
N MET A 427 19.26 -20.65 8.54
CA MET A 427 19.66 -21.03 7.18
C MET A 427 19.52 -22.54 6.95
N LYS A 428 19.77 -23.37 7.97
CA LYS A 428 19.55 -24.81 7.92
C LYS A 428 18.06 -25.15 7.81
N GLU A 429 17.18 -24.46 8.54
CA GLU A 429 15.74 -24.68 8.50
C GLU A 429 15.17 -24.42 7.08
N ILE A 430 15.66 -23.40 6.39
CA ILE A 430 15.27 -23.07 5.00
C ILE A 430 16.10 -23.78 3.92
N ASN A 431 16.96 -24.72 4.28
CA ASN A 431 17.84 -25.47 3.37
C ASN A 431 18.78 -24.60 2.49
N VAL A 432 19.22 -23.43 2.97
CA VAL A 432 20.20 -22.59 2.27
C VAL A 432 21.59 -22.77 2.90
N PRO A 433 22.65 -23.05 2.11
CA PRO A 433 24.00 -23.19 2.65
C PRO A 433 24.50 -21.91 3.34
N PHE A 434 25.07 -22.07 4.53
CA PHE A 434 25.72 -21.00 5.30
C PHE A 434 27.22 -21.26 5.42
N SER A 435 28.05 -20.23 5.23
CA SER A 435 29.50 -20.30 5.32
C SER A 435 30.04 -20.27 6.75
N GLY A 436 29.19 -19.94 7.72
CA GLY A 436 29.61 -19.66 9.09
C GLY A 436 29.97 -18.20 9.35
N GLN A 437 29.89 -17.33 8.34
CA GLN A 437 30.21 -15.90 8.44
C GLN A 437 28.98 -15.02 8.28
N VAL A 438 28.80 -14.07 9.20
CA VAL A 438 27.75 -13.05 9.13
C VAL A 438 28.41 -11.72 8.84
N SER A 439 27.96 -11.07 7.77
CA SER A 439 28.18 -9.66 7.48
C SER A 439 26.82 -8.99 7.35
N PHE A 440 26.79 -7.72 6.94
CA PHE A 440 25.56 -6.99 6.71
C PHE A 440 25.61 -6.25 5.38
N ILE A 441 24.47 -6.19 4.70
CA ILE A 441 24.31 -5.50 3.42
C ILE A 441 23.14 -4.52 3.49
N LYS A 442 23.25 -3.42 2.74
CA LYS A 442 22.14 -2.47 2.58
C LYS A 442 21.07 -3.06 1.67
N THR A 443 19.81 -2.86 2.03
CA THR A 443 18.67 -3.31 1.25
C THR A 443 17.58 -2.24 1.16
N GLU A 444 16.79 -2.27 0.09
CA GLU A 444 15.63 -1.41 -0.13
C GLU A 444 14.42 -2.27 -0.46
N MET A 445 13.25 -1.85 0.02
CA MET A 445 11.99 -2.54 -0.24
C MET A 445 10.89 -1.51 -0.53
N TYR A 446 10.18 -1.71 -1.64
CA TYR A 446 9.19 -0.81 -2.18
C TYR A 446 7.79 -1.22 -1.72
N TRP A 447 7.10 -0.30 -1.06
CA TRP A 447 5.75 -0.45 -0.52
C TRP A 447 4.82 0.58 -1.16
N PRO A 448 3.97 0.19 -2.13
CA PRO A 448 2.98 1.10 -2.70
C PRO A 448 2.03 1.67 -1.65
N VAL A 449 1.80 2.98 -1.72
CA VAL A 449 0.90 3.72 -0.83
C VAL A 449 -0.47 3.82 -1.50
N ASN A 450 -1.50 3.28 -0.87
CA ASN A 450 -2.85 3.17 -1.47
C ASN A 450 -3.99 3.71 -0.58
N HIS A 451 -3.72 3.94 0.71
CA HIS A 451 -4.66 4.50 1.67
C HIS A 451 -4.22 5.89 2.11
N MET A 452 -4.95 6.50 3.05
CA MET A 452 -4.80 7.90 3.44
C MET A 452 -5.12 8.87 2.30
N VAL A 453 -6.10 8.53 1.47
CA VAL A 453 -6.54 9.40 0.37
C VAL A 453 -7.05 10.72 0.96
N SER A 454 -6.45 11.82 0.51
CA SER A 454 -6.74 13.16 1.03
C SER A 454 -7.95 13.76 0.37
N THR A 455 -8.53 14.78 1.00
CA THR A 455 -9.57 15.61 0.38
C THR A 455 -9.04 16.26 -0.89
N LYS A 456 -9.95 16.57 -1.83
CA LYS A 456 -9.60 17.19 -3.12
C LYS A 456 -8.81 18.51 -3.00
N ASP A 457 -8.97 19.22 -1.89
CA ASP A 457 -8.34 20.53 -1.67
C ASP A 457 -6.89 20.38 -1.18
N LEU A 458 -6.48 19.17 -0.80
CA LEU A 458 -5.14 18.83 -0.34
C LEU A 458 -4.36 17.98 -1.35
N THR A 459 -4.86 17.81 -2.58
CA THR A 459 -4.15 17.05 -3.62
C THR A 459 -2.87 17.76 -4.05
N VAL A 460 -1.92 16.99 -4.59
CA VAL A 460 -0.70 17.53 -5.19
C VAL A 460 -1.04 18.59 -6.25
N SER A 461 -0.42 19.76 -6.14
CA SER A 461 -0.57 20.86 -7.10
C SER A 461 0.40 20.72 -8.27
N CYS A 462 0.09 21.36 -9.40
CA CYS A 462 0.92 21.28 -10.63
C CYS A 462 2.38 21.64 -10.36
N ASN A 463 2.61 22.69 -9.56
CA ASN A 463 3.94 23.24 -9.30
C ASN A 463 4.79 22.36 -8.38
N GLU A 464 4.21 21.37 -7.70
CA GLU A 464 4.98 20.40 -6.91
C GLU A 464 5.63 19.34 -7.79
N CYS A 465 5.12 19.12 -9.02
CA CYS A 465 5.70 18.21 -10.00
C CYS A 465 6.47 18.99 -11.07
N HIS A 466 5.87 20.04 -11.61
CA HIS A 466 6.42 20.91 -12.65
C HIS A 466 7.30 22.04 -12.09
N ALA A 467 8.28 21.67 -11.27
CA ALA A 467 9.26 22.59 -10.72
C ALA A 467 10.69 22.12 -11.01
N ARG A 468 11.60 23.08 -11.18
CA ARG A 468 13.03 22.79 -11.39
C ARG A 468 13.68 22.22 -10.13
N GLU A 469 13.34 22.81 -8.99
CA GLU A 469 13.89 22.43 -7.69
C GLU A 469 12.75 21.94 -6.80
N GLY A 470 13.02 20.89 -6.01
CA GLY A 470 12.04 20.33 -5.09
C GLY A 470 10.86 19.62 -5.76
N SER A 471 10.95 19.30 -7.06
CA SER A 471 9.94 18.49 -7.74
C SER A 471 9.78 17.13 -7.07
N ARG A 472 8.54 16.74 -6.84
CA ARG A 472 8.16 15.38 -6.41
C ARG A 472 8.66 14.31 -7.37
N LEU A 473 8.75 14.63 -8.66
CA LEU A 473 9.13 13.71 -9.72
C LEU A 473 10.61 13.85 -10.11
N ALA A 474 11.46 14.49 -9.29
CA ALA A 474 12.86 14.76 -9.62
C ALA A 474 13.68 13.49 -9.92
N ALA A 475 13.32 12.34 -9.32
CA ALA A 475 14.02 11.07 -9.54
C ALA A 475 13.69 10.39 -10.88
N LEU A 476 12.64 10.83 -11.59
CA LEU A 476 12.18 10.21 -12.84
C LEU A 476 12.70 10.98 -14.05
N THR A 477 13.83 10.57 -14.61
CA THR A 477 14.57 11.33 -15.63
C THR A 477 14.51 10.75 -17.04
N ASP A 478 13.69 9.72 -17.27
CA ASP A 478 13.57 9.00 -18.54
C ASP A 478 12.56 9.63 -19.53
N PHE A 479 12.06 10.83 -19.21
CA PHE A 479 11.18 11.62 -20.07
C PHE A 479 11.39 13.11 -19.86
N TYR A 480 10.98 13.89 -20.87
CA TYR A 480 10.98 15.35 -20.78
C TYR A 480 9.70 15.85 -20.12
N MET A 481 9.85 16.61 -19.04
CA MET A 481 8.77 17.24 -18.31
C MET A 481 8.84 18.76 -18.44
N PRO A 482 7.78 19.41 -18.96
CA PRO A 482 7.73 20.87 -19.01
C PRO A 482 7.96 21.51 -17.64
N ALA A 483 8.69 22.63 -17.63
CA ALA A 483 9.10 23.43 -16.47
C ALA A 483 10.10 22.77 -15.49
N ARG A 484 10.14 21.45 -15.38
CA ARG A 484 11.19 20.73 -14.63
C ARG A 484 12.46 20.62 -15.47
N ASP A 485 12.32 20.08 -16.68
CA ASP A 485 13.45 19.79 -17.56
C ASP A 485 13.68 20.94 -18.54
N TYR A 486 14.92 21.03 -19.02
CA TYR A 486 15.32 22.00 -20.02
C TYR A 486 16.40 21.42 -20.91
N SER A 487 16.51 21.94 -22.14
CA SER A 487 17.58 21.62 -23.06
C SER A 487 18.33 22.88 -23.40
N ASN A 488 19.56 23.00 -22.90
CA ASN A 488 20.45 24.13 -23.19
C ASN A 488 20.56 24.40 -24.69
N PHE A 489 20.60 23.33 -25.50
CA PHE A 489 20.66 23.45 -26.96
C PHE A 489 19.37 24.07 -27.53
N VAL A 490 18.20 23.56 -27.15
CA VAL A 490 16.91 24.07 -27.63
C VAL A 490 16.70 25.52 -27.19
N GLU A 491 17.01 25.84 -25.93
CA GLU A 491 16.90 27.20 -25.41
C GLU A 491 17.84 28.16 -26.17
N THR A 492 19.11 27.78 -26.35
CA THR A 492 20.10 28.60 -27.08
C THR A 492 19.70 28.77 -28.55
N ALA A 493 19.25 27.70 -29.20
CA ALA A 493 18.77 27.74 -30.58
C ALA A 493 17.52 28.64 -30.71
N GLY A 494 16.58 28.53 -29.78
CA GLY A 494 15.39 29.38 -29.72
C GLY A 494 15.73 30.86 -29.56
N ILE A 495 16.64 31.19 -28.63
CA ILE A 495 17.18 32.55 -28.48
C ILE A 495 17.84 33.02 -29.79
N GLY A 496 18.64 32.16 -30.42
CA GLY A 496 19.26 32.44 -31.72
C GLY A 496 18.26 32.77 -32.82
N ILE A 497 17.17 31.99 -32.94
CA ILE A 497 16.09 32.24 -33.91
C ILE A 497 15.39 33.56 -33.63
N ILE A 498 15.12 33.89 -32.36
CA ILE A 498 14.52 35.18 -31.98
C ILE A 498 15.44 36.33 -32.39
N LEU A 499 16.75 36.23 -32.11
CA LEU A 499 17.74 37.24 -32.49
C LEU A 499 17.87 37.38 -34.02
N LEU A 500 17.90 36.27 -34.76
CA LEU A 500 17.93 36.28 -36.23
C LEU A 500 16.66 36.90 -36.82
N THR A 501 15.51 36.61 -36.21
CA THR A 501 14.22 37.20 -36.63
C THR A 501 14.21 38.71 -36.40
N LEU A 502 14.66 39.16 -35.23
CA LEU A 502 14.82 40.59 -34.93
C LEU A 502 15.77 41.26 -35.92
N LEU A 503 16.92 40.64 -36.21
CA LEU A 503 17.86 41.15 -37.21
C LEU A 503 17.22 41.26 -38.60
N GLY A 504 16.44 40.26 -39.02
CA GLY A 504 15.69 40.29 -40.27
C GLY A 504 14.68 41.43 -40.34
N VAL A 505 13.90 41.64 -39.26
CA VAL A 505 12.94 42.75 -39.14
C VAL A 505 13.63 44.11 -39.22
N PHE A 506 14.74 44.30 -38.49
CA PHE A 506 15.52 45.54 -38.53
C PHE A 506 16.12 45.78 -39.92
N THR A 507 16.66 44.74 -40.55
CA THR A 507 17.24 44.83 -41.90
C THR A 507 16.16 45.22 -42.92
N HIS A 508 15.01 44.55 -42.90
CA HIS A 508 13.89 44.86 -43.77
C HIS A 508 13.37 46.29 -43.55
N GLY A 509 13.20 46.71 -42.28
CA GLY A 509 12.81 48.07 -41.93
C GLY A 509 13.79 49.13 -42.46
N THR A 510 15.09 48.88 -42.31
CA THR A 510 16.17 49.75 -42.78
C THR A 510 16.15 49.88 -44.30
N VAL A 511 16.06 48.76 -45.03
CA VAL A 511 15.94 48.74 -46.50
C VAL A 511 14.72 49.53 -46.97
N ARG A 512 13.59 49.41 -46.26
CA ARG A 512 12.36 50.16 -46.58
C ARG A 512 12.54 51.67 -46.42
N ILE A 513 13.19 52.12 -45.34
CA ILE A 513 13.49 53.55 -45.10
C ILE A 513 14.43 54.10 -46.17
N PHE A 514 15.53 53.41 -46.48
CA PHE A 514 16.48 53.84 -47.51
C PHE A 514 15.83 53.90 -48.90
N SER A 515 15.01 52.91 -49.25
CA SER A 515 14.30 52.87 -50.54
C SER A 515 13.29 54.01 -50.65
N ALA A 516 12.52 54.30 -49.59
CA ALA A 516 11.59 55.42 -49.56
C ALA A 516 12.30 56.78 -49.69
N ASN A 517 13.44 56.95 -49.02
CA ASN A 517 14.25 58.16 -49.13
C ASN A 517 14.85 58.34 -50.54
N LYS A 518 15.28 57.25 -51.19
CA LYS A 518 15.79 57.27 -52.58
C LYS A 518 14.69 57.61 -53.59
N LEU A 519 13.48 57.10 -53.40
CA LEU A 519 12.29 57.47 -54.19
C LEU A 519 11.94 58.96 -54.01
N LYS A 520 11.92 59.47 -52.77
CA LYS A 520 11.70 60.92 -52.52
C LYS A 520 12.77 61.79 -53.16
N LYS A 521 14.03 61.35 -53.21
CA LYS A 521 15.15 62.06 -53.87
C LYS A 521 15.10 62.02 -55.40
N LYS A 522 14.35 61.09 -56.00
CA LYS A 522 14.11 61.00 -57.46
C LYS A 522 12.90 61.80 -57.92
N LEU A 523 12.02 62.19 -56.99
CA LEU A 523 10.81 62.98 -57.22
C LEU A 523 11.01 64.49 -56.92
N LYS A 524 12.15 64.84 -56.33
CA LYS A 524 12.73 66.19 -56.34
C LYS A 524 13.76 66.25 -57.46
#